data_AF-A0A8H7S078-F1
#
_entry.id   AF-A0A8H7S078-F1
#
_cell.length_a   1.000
_cell.length_b   1.000
_cell.length_c   1.000
_cell.angle_alpha   90.00
_cell.angle_beta   90.00
_cell.angle_gamma   90.00
#
_symmetry.space_group_name_H-M   'P 1'
#
loop_
_entity.id
_entity.type
_entity.pdbx_description
1 polymer ?
#
loop_
_entity_poly.entity_id
_entity_poly.type
_entity_poly.pdbx_seq_one_letter_code
_entity_poly.pdbx_strand_id
1 'polypeptide(L)'
;MFRTPATRLLQRAARRGYSTETTDKTLKATHKLAEEALAQKTGGASASSSRKATLPKGDKKPSKGANEKDSHWKAYALGGGALTGGVLGTLFYYGRPFDDGRDDKYANEDPFSAAYHRCVDRYSEFQQKMHEPMWKTLLPDPLPEPYQRPYTLVINLDDTLVHSTWDSKHGWRHAKRPGVDYFLAYLSQFFEIVIFTSQTSMNAQPILDSLDPYQYAMYRLYRESTRYVDGKYVKDLSHLNRDMSKVIIMDSNPDAYSMQPENGIPLRPFTGKPNDQGLLEYIPFLEGIALFNVPDVRPVLKAMEGGYLPQKWAEWEKKYNDQHRLEWEQERTSKPRNLGSLLTGGGAPAGQDAQQGPPPTQLEQMRKQIRETFSAEHGQMRQQQDEMMKKEMEAQKEKMKDMKMTVWDLMSQVSSGQPVVPPPGSDNQQQPQQPQQ
;
A
#
# COMPACT_ATOMS: atom_id res chain seq x y z
N MET A 1 -38.07 20.40 21.33
CA MET A 1 -37.71 21.05 20.05
C MET A 1 -36.28 21.54 20.14
N PHE A 2 -35.40 20.93 19.36
CA PHE A 2 -33.98 21.27 19.20
C PHE A 2 -33.81 22.42 18.19
N ARG A 3 -32.79 23.26 18.38
CA ARG A 3 -31.92 23.72 17.27
C ARG A 3 -30.59 24.25 17.82
N THR A 4 -29.53 23.68 17.26
CA THR A 4 -28.11 23.70 17.64
C THR A 4 -27.32 24.87 17.02
N PRO A 5 -26.13 25.22 17.57
CA PRO A 5 -25.29 26.30 17.07
C PRO A 5 -24.15 25.76 16.19
N ALA A 6 -24.27 25.91 14.86
CA ALA A 6 -23.23 25.49 13.90
C ALA A 6 -23.02 26.53 12.78
N THR A 7 -22.94 27.81 13.13
CA THR A 7 -22.85 28.90 12.13
C THR A 7 -21.73 29.91 12.41
N ARG A 8 -20.65 29.51 13.08
CA ARG A 8 -19.53 30.42 13.41
C ARG A 8 -18.13 29.98 12.94
N LEU A 9 -17.99 28.96 12.11
CA LEU A 9 -16.67 28.46 11.67
C LEU A 9 -16.38 28.54 10.16
N LEU A 10 -17.32 29.01 9.33
CA LEU A 10 -17.10 29.15 7.87
C LEU A 10 -16.64 30.54 7.40
N GLN A 11 -16.29 31.45 8.32
CA GLN A 11 -15.88 32.82 7.96
C GLN A 11 -14.37 33.10 8.09
N ARG A 12 -13.52 32.08 8.30
CA ARG A 12 -12.08 32.28 8.48
C ARG A 12 -11.13 31.50 7.55
N ALA A 13 -11.64 30.73 6.59
CA ALA A 13 -10.80 29.90 5.69
C ALA A 13 -10.68 30.42 4.25
N ALA A 14 -10.96 31.70 3.98
CA ALA A 14 -10.85 32.29 2.63
C ALA A 14 -9.84 33.45 2.55
N ARG A 15 -8.70 33.35 3.24
CA ARG A 15 -7.55 34.26 3.08
C ARG A 15 -6.25 33.48 2.93
N ARG A 16 -6.02 32.96 1.73
CA ARG A 16 -4.68 32.72 1.14
C ARG A 16 -4.87 32.67 -0.38
N GLY A 17 -4.94 33.85 -0.99
CA GLY A 17 -4.92 33.99 -2.44
C GLY A 17 -3.48 33.84 -2.94
N TYR A 18 -3.28 32.93 -3.89
CA TYR A 18 -2.13 32.95 -4.78
C TYR A 18 -2.29 34.14 -5.75
N SER A 19 -1.19 34.85 -6.00
CA SER A 19 -1.11 36.00 -6.90
C SER A 19 -1.51 35.63 -8.34
N THR A 20 -2.50 36.33 -8.90
CA THR A 20 -3.00 36.18 -10.28
C THR A 20 -2.52 37.31 -11.21
N GLU A 21 -1.47 38.06 -10.85
CA GLU A 21 -1.05 39.22 -11.64
C GLU A 21 -0.17 38.88 -12.86
N THR A 22 0.47 37.70 -12.87
CA THR A 22 1.42 37.34 -13.93
C THR A 22 0.73 36.79 -15.18
N THR A 23 -0.39 36.09 -15.03
CA THR A 23 -1.10 35.42 -16.15
C THR A 23 -1.85 36.43 -17.04
N ASP A 24 -2.32 37.52 -16.45
CA ASP A 24 -3.14 38.52 -17.16
C ASP A 24 -2.29 39.49 -18.02
N LYS A 25 -1.01 39.67 -17.68
CA LYS A 25 -0.05 40.43 -18.49
C LYS A 25 0.39 39.65 -19.72
N THR A 26 0.57 38.33 -19.61
CA THR A 26 0.97 37.47 -20.73
C THR A 26 -0.15 37.33 -21.76
N LEU A 27 -1.40 37.21 -21.32
CA LEU A 27 -2.58 37.14 -22.20
C LEU A 27 -2.84 38.45 -22.96
N LYS A 28 -2.61 39.61 -22.32
CA LYS A 28 -2.73 40.91 -23.00
C LYS A 28 -1.58 41.18 -23.99
N ALA A 29 -0.38 40.66 -23.72
CA ALA A 29 0.75 40.76 -24.63
C ALA A 29 0.59 39.87 -25.88
N THR A 30 0.05 38.65 -25.72
CA THR A 30 -0.22 37.76 -26.86
C THR A 30 -1.36 38.26 -27.73
N HIS A 31 -2.38 38.90 -27.13
CA HIS A 31 -3.47 39.51 -27.89
C HIS A 31 -3.00 40.71 -28.72
N LYS A 32 -2.13 41.57 -28.17
CA LYS A 32 -1.53 42.69 -28.92
C LYS A 32 -0.64 42.24 -30.07
N LEU A 33 0.19 41.21 -29.85
CA LEU A 33 1.05 40.62 -30.90
C LEU A 33 0.24 39.99 -32.03
N ALA A 34 -0.89 39.35 -31.71
CA ALA A 34 -1.82 38.83 -32.71
C ALA A 34 -2.51 39.95 -33.52
N GLU A 35 -2.83 41.07 -32.88
CA GLU A 35 -3.45 42.23 -33.52
C GLU A 35 -2.46 43.00 -34.42
N GLU A 36 -1.19 43.13 -34.00
CA GLU A 36 -0.11 43.74 -34.79
C GLU A 36 0.28 42.89 -36.01
N ALA A 37 0.32 41.56 -35.85
CA ALA A 37 0.58 40.63 -36.94
C ALA A 37 -0.56 40.59 -37.98
N LEU A 38 -1.81 40.84 -37.54
CA LEU A 38 -2.96 40.95 -38.42
C LEU A 38 -2.96 42.29 -39.18
N ALA A 39 -2.58 43.39 -38.51
CA ALA A 39 -2.47 44.71 -39.12
C ALA A 39 -1.35 44.81 -40.17
N GLN A 40 -0.22 44.12 -39.97
CA GLN A 40 0.87 44.05 -40.95
C GLN A 40 0.51 43.25 -42.22
N LYS A 41 -0.47 42.34 -42.15
CA LYS A 41 -0.87 41.49 -43.29
C LYS A 41 -1.93 42.13 -44.20
N THR A 42 -2.52 43.25 -43.78
CA THR A 42 -3.53 44.01 -44.55
C THR A 42 -3.03 45.34 -45.14
N GLY A 43 -1.78 45.73 -44.87
CA GLY A 43 -1.18 46.98 -45.35
C GLY A 43 -0.12 46.75 -46.44
N GLY A 44 -0.53 46.43 -47.67
CA GLY A 44 0.44 46.31 -48.76
C GLY A 44 -0.17 46.04 -50.12
N ALA A 45 -0.66 47.09 -50.79
CA ALA A 45 -0.51 47.30 -52.24
C ALA A 45 -1.38 48.48 -52.74
N SER A 46 -0.75 49.62 -53.09
CA SER A 46 -0.99 50.30 -54.38
C SER A 46 -0.21 51.63 -54.49
N ALA A 47 0.68 51.70 -55.48
CA ALA A 47 0.93 52.85 -56.38
C ALA A 47 1.80 52.29 -57.54
N SER A 48 1.59 52.52 -58.84
CA SER A 48 0.95 53.62 -59.56
C SER A 48 0.66 53.28 -61.05
N SER A 49 -0.37 53.95 -61.59
CA SER A 49 -0.54 54.53 -62.95
C SER A 49 -0.39 53.69 -64.24
N SER A 50 -1.48 53.53 -65.02
CA SER A 50 -1.63 54.21 -66.34
C SER A 50 -3.06 54.06 -66.95
N ARG A 51 -3.37 54.96 -67.89
CA ARG A 51 -4.66 55.46 -68.41
C ARG A 51 -5.49 54.48 -69.28
N LYS A 52 -6.84 54.55 -69.22
CA LYS A 52 -7.74 54.90 -70.36
C LYS A 52 -9.25 55.06 -69.98
N ALA A 53 -9.87 56.04 -70.65
CA ALA A 53 -11.29 56.41 -70.89
C ALA A 53 -12.33 55.24 -70.97
N THR A 54 -13.66 55.32 -70.79
CA THR A 54 -14.77 56.34 -70.81
C THR A 54 -16.07 55.55 -70.48
N LEU A 55 -17.06 55.97 -69.66
CA LEU A 55 -18.34 56.69 -69.94
C LEU A 55 -19.39 56.24 -68.86
N PRO A 56 -20.45 57.01 -68.50
CA PRO A 56 -21.30 56.76 -67.32
C PRO A 56 -22.77 56.38 -67.58
N LYS A 57 -23.46 55.97 -66.49
CA LYS A 57 -24.93 55.81 -66.22
C LYS A 57 -25.58 54.45 -66.50
N GLY A 58 -26.10 53.79 -65.45
CA GLY A 58 -27.55 53.59 -65.16
C GLY A 58 -27.78 52.07 -65.07
N ASP A 59 -28.60 51.44 -64.23
CA ASP A 59 -29.80 51.81 -63.51
C ASP A 59 -30.03 50.89 -62.28
N LYS A 60 -30.89 51.35 -61.38
CA LYS A 60 -31.36 50.71 -60.15
C LYS A 60 -32.03 49.34 -60.39
N LYS A 61 -31.81 48.37 -59.49
CA LYS A 61 -32.80 47.38 -59.00
C LYS A 61 -32.33 46.73 -57.67
N PRO A 62 -33.24 46.22 -56.82
CA PRO A 62 -33.27 46.51 -55.39
C PRO A 62 -32.45 45.55 -54.51
N SER A 63 -32.04 46.05 -53.35
CA SER A 63 -31.42 45.27 -52.28
C SER A 63 -32.39 44.24 -51.69
N LYS A 64 -32.06 42.95 -51.81
CA LYS A 64 -32.54 41.94 -50.86
C LYS A 64 -31.70 42.10 -49.59
N GLY A 65 -32.30 42.58 -48.51
CA GLY A 65 -31.69 42.56 -47.19
C GLY A 65 -31.43 41.11 -46.76
N ALA A 66 -30.16 40.71 -46.72
CA ALA A 66 -29.75 39.47 -46.08
C ALA A 66 -29.73 39.71 -44.57
N ASN A 67 -30.65 39.05 -43.86
CA ASN A 67 -30.76 39.08 -42.41
C ASN A 67 -29.53 38.38 -41.78
N GLU A 68 -28.58 39.16 -41.27
CA GLU A 68 -27.37 38.66 -40.60
C GLU A 68 -27.69 37.85 -39.31
N LYS A 69 -28.88 38.07 -38.74
CA LYS A 69 -29.40 37.33 -37.57
C LYS A 69 -29.83 35.88 -37.88
N ASP A 70 -30.04 35.52 -39.15
CA ASP A 70 -30.46 34.17 -39.54
C ASP A 70 -29.33 33.13 -39.59
N SER A 71 -28.08 33.58 -39.62
CA SER A 71 -26.91 32.69 -39.71
C SER A 71 -26.55 32.10 -38.34
N HIS A 72 -26.60 32.91 -37.28
CA HIS A 72 -26.22 32.47 -35.94
C HIS A 72 -27.20 31.45 -35.35
N TRP A 73 -28.52 31.63 -35.51
CA TRP A 73 -29.47 30.63 -34.99
C TRP A 73 -29.32 29.28 -35.67
N LYS A 74 -29.01 29.25 -36.98
CA LYS A 74 -28.73 28.01 -37.71
C LYS A 74 -27.48 27.34 -37.18
N ALA A 75 -26.43 28.10 -36.89
CA ALA A 75 -25.21 27.56 -36.28
C ALA A 75 -25.48 27.00 -34.86
N TYR A 76 -26.27 27.69 -34.04
CA TYR A 76 -26.70 27.17 -32.72
C TYR A 76 -27.61 25.95 -32.83
N ALA A 77 -28.51 25.91 -33.82
CA ALA A 77 -29.39 24.77 -34.05
C ALA A 77 -28.62 23.55 -34.57
N LEU A 78 -27.65 23.73 -35.48
CA LEU A 78 -26.75 22.68 -35.94
C LEU A 78 -25.84 22.18 -34.82
N GLY A 79 -25.23 23.09 -34.03
CA GLY A 79 -24.41 22.73 -32.89
C GLY A 79 -25.22 22.02 -31.79
N GLY A 80 -26.41 22.52 -31.49
CA GLY A 80 -27.35 21.90 -30.56
C GLY A 80 -27.79 20.52 -31.03
N GLY A 81 -28.19 20.39 -32.30
CA GLY A 81 -28.59 19.11 -32.89
C GLY A 81 -27.47 18.06 -32.90
N ALA A 82 -26.23 18.47 -33.17
CA ALA A 82 -25.08 17.57 -33.09
C ALA A 82 -24.80 17.11 -31.66
N LEU A 83 -24.88 18.01 -30.67
CA LEU A 83 -24.72 17.65 -29.26
C LEU A 83 -25.85 16.74 -28.76
N THR A 84 -27.10 17.06 -29.08
CA THR A 84 -28.26 16.25 -28.69
C THR A 84 -28.26 14.89 -29.38
N GLY A 85 -27.93 14.87 -30.68
CA GLY A 85 -27.77 13.63 -31.45
C GLY A 85 -26.62 12.76 -30.94
N GLY A 86 -25.50 13.37 -30.55
CA GLY A 86 -24.39 12.68 -29.90
C GLY A 86 -24.76 12.08 -28.54
N VAL A 87 -25.47 12.84 -27.70
CA VAL A 87 -25.94 12.37 -26.37
C VAL A 87 -26.95 11.23 -26.52
N LEU A 88 -27.94 11.37 -27.41
CA LEU A 88 -28.91 10.31 -27.69
C LEU A 88 -28.23 9.08 -28.30
N GLY A 89 -27.34 9.25 -29.26
CA GLY A 89 -26.57 8.15 -29.84
C GLY A 89 -25.73 7.41 -28.80
N THR A 90 -25.08 8.15 -27.88
CA THR A 90 -24.33 7.57 -26.75
C THR A 90 -25.27 6.80 -25.81
N LEU A 91 -26.43 7.37 -25.48
CA LEU A 91 -27.43 6.74 -24.62
C LEU A 91 -27.98 5.44 -25.22
N PHE A 92 -28.28 5.40 -26.52
CA PHE A 92 -28.78 4.18 -27.17
C PHE A 92 -27.68 3.13 -27.35
N TYR A 93 -26.45 3.53 -27.66
CA TYR A 93 -25.32 2.62 -27.81
C TYR A 93 -24.91 1.99 -26.47
N TYR A 94 -24.71 2.81 -25.44
CA TYR A 94 -24.40 2.37 -24.07
C TYR A 94 -25.63 1.99 -23.26
N GLY A 95 -26.84 2.07 -23.81
CA GLY A 95 -28.11 1.66 -23.21
C GLY A 95 -28.71 0.42 -23.86
N ARG A 96 -27.97 -0.24 -24.76
CA ARG A 96 -28.37 -1.52 -25.35
C ARG A 96 -28.60 -2.60 -24.28
N PRO A 97 -29.42 -3.63 -24.52
CA PRO A 97 -29.55 -4.77 -23.62
C PRO A 97 -28.19 -5.42 -23.30
N PHE A 98 -28.06 -6.11 -22.17
CA PHE A 98 -26.83 -6.81 -21.81
C PHE A 98 -26.72 -8.11 -22.62
N ASP A 99 -25.61 -8.30 -23.35
CA ASP A 99 -25.34 -9.52 -24.13
C ASP A 99 -24.87 -10.70 -23.24
N ASP A 100 -24.68 -10.48 -21.93
CA ASP A 100 -24.10 -11.45 -20.97
C ASP A 100 -25.11 -12.49 -20.44
N GLY A 101 -26.30 -12.62 -21.02
CA GLY A 101 -27.33 -13.56 -20.56
C GLY A 101 -27.96 -13.23 -19.20
N ARG A 102 -27.79 -11.99 -18.72
CA ARG A 102 -28.44 -11.47 -17.50
C ARG A 102 -29.86 -10.98 -17.83
N ASP A 103 -30.84 -11.35 -16.99
CA ASP A 103 -32.21 -10.85 -17.13
C ASP A 103 -32.23 -9.33 -17.04
N ASP A 104 -32.85 -8.68 -18.03
CA ASP A 104 -32.92 -7.24 -18.10
C ASP A 104 -33.89 -6.71 -17.04
N LYS A 105 -33.32 -6.20 -15.94
CA LYS A 105 -34.03 -5.64 -14.81
C LYS A 105 -35.00 -4.50 -15.19
N TYR A 106 -34.76 -3.84 -16.33
CA TYR A 106 -35.54 -2.70 -16.82
C TYR A 106 -36.40 -3.03 -18.05
N ALA A 107 -36.63 -4.31 -18.35
CA ALA A 107 -37.40 -4.75 -19.51
C ALA A 107 -38.85 -4.22 -19.54
N ASN A 108 -39.42 -3.89 -18.37
CA ASN A 108 -40.79 -3.41 -18.21
C ASN A 108 -40.89 -1.87 -18.21
N GLU A 109 -39.77 -1.15 -18.31
CA GLU A 109 -39.74 0.32 -18.30
C GLU A 109 -39.78 0.92 -19.71
N ASP A 110 -40.05 2.24 -19.78
CA ASP A 110 -39.98 2.97 -21.05
C ASP A 110 -38.58 2.85 -21.67
N PRO A 111 -38.45 2.68 -23.01
CA PRO A 111 -37.15 2.46 -23.66
C PRO A 111 -36.10 3.51 -23.34
N PHE A 112 -36.49 4.76 -23.09
CA PHE A 112 -35.56 5.83 -22.73
C PHE A 112 -35.05 5.69 -21.29
N SER A 113 -35.95 5.44 -20.34
CA SER A 113 -35.61 5.19 -18.93
C SER A 113 -34.76 3.94 -18.78
N ALA A 114 -35.13 2.86 -19.47
CA ALA A 114 -34.36 1.62 -19.50
C ALA A 114 -32.95 1.85 -20.08
N ALA A 115 -32.81 2.61 -21.17
CA ALA A 115 -31.51 2.94 -21.74
C ALA A 115 -30.65 3.78 -20.78
N TYR A 116 -31.25 4.74 -20.06
CA TYR A 116 -30.58 5.54 -19.04
C TYR A 116 -30.11 4.70 -17.86
N HIS A 117 -30.98 3.87 -17.27
CA HIS A 117 -30.62 3.00 -16.16
C HIS A 117 -29.53 2.00 -16.53
N ARG A 118 -29.59 1.41 -17.74
CA ARG A 118 -28.50 0.55 -18.25
C ARG A 118 -27.19 1.31 -18.44
N CYS A 119 -27.21 2.57 -18.88
CA CYS A 119 -26.01 3.41 -18.96
C CYS A 119 -25.42 3.68 -17.58
N VAL A 120 -26.26 3.99 -16.59
CA VAL A 120 -25.84 4.23 -15.20
C VAL A 120 -25.26 2.95 -14.59
N ASP A 121 -25.90 1.81 -14.78
CA ASP A 121 -25.41 0.52 -14.31
C ASP A 121 -24.08 0.15 -14.98
N ARG A 122 -23.93 0.34 -16.30
CA ARG A 122 -22.64 0.15 -16.97
C ARG A 122 -21.55 1.08 -16.45
N TYR A 123 -21.89 2.33 -16.17
CA TYR A 123 -20.94 3.27 -15.56
C TYR A 123 -20.55 2.82 -14.15
N SER A 124 -21.52 2.36 -13.36
CA SER A 124 -21.29 1.80 -12.02
C SER A 124 -20.45 0.53 -12.07
N GLU A 125 -20.73 -0.40 -12.99
CA GLU A 125 -19.97 -1.64 -13.22
C GLU A 125 -18.55 -1.35 -13.70
N PHE A 126 -18.40 -0.41 -14.63
CA PHE A 126 -17.08 0.04 -15.09
C PHE A 126 -16.28 0.62 -13.93
N GLN A 127 -16.90 1.51 -13.14
CA GLN A 127 -16.28 2.04 -11.93
C GLN A 127 -15.93 0.89 -10.98
N GLN A 128 -16.85 -0.02 -10.69
CA GLN A 128 -16.61 -1.15 -9.79
C GLN A 128 -15.44 -2.02 -10.28
N LYS A 129 -15.40 -2.37 -11.56
CA LYS A 129 -14.34 -3.17 -12.18
C LYS A 129 -12.97 -2.48 -12.14
N MET A 130 -12.93 -1.15 -12.18
CA MET A 130 -11.70 -0.38 -11.97
C MET A 130 -11.25 -0.37 -10.49
N HIS A 131 -12.18 -0.60 -9.55
CA HIS A 131 -11.91 -0.68 -8.11
C HIS A 131 -11.76 -2.14 -7.59
N GLU A 132 -12.01 -3.14 -8.44
CA GLU A 132 -11.72 -4.53 -8.15
C GLU A 132 -10.20 -4.76 -8.17
N PRO A 133 -9.64 -5.51 -7.19
CA PRO A 133 -8.22 -5.77 -7.17
C PRO A 133 -7.82 -6.55 -8.43
N MET A 134 -6.62 -6.25 -8.98
CA MET A 134 -6.12 -6.93 -10.18
C MET A 134 -5.96 -8.45 -10.01
N TRP A 135 -5.91 -8.94 -8.75
CA TRP A 135 -5.77 -10.35 -8.41
C TRP A 135 -6.85 -10.79 -7.42
N LYS A 136 -7.40 -11.99 -7.63
CA LYS A 136 -8.36 -12.63 -6.71
C LYS A 136 -7.74 -12.99 -5.36
N THR A 137 -6.46 -13.35 -5.37
CA THR A 137 -5.69 -13.73 -4.18
C THR A 137 -4.34 -13.01 -4.23
N LEU A 138 -3.97 -12.37 -3.13
CA LEU A 138 -2.74 -11.57 -3.00
C LEU A 138 -1.53 -12.42 -2.64
N LEU A 139 -1.74 -13.49 -1.86
CA LEU A 139 -0.68 -14.42 -1.43
C LEU A 139 -0.91 -15.81 -2.01
N PRO A 140 0.17 -16.58 -2.27
CA PRO A 140 0.05 -17.98 -2.62
C PRO A 140 -0.50 -18.80 -1.44
N ASP A 141 -0.80 -20.06 -1.70
CA ASP A 141 -1.22 -21.00 -0.66
C ASP A 141 -0.16 -21.10 0.45
N PRO A 142 -0.58 -21.30 1.71
CA PRO A 142 0.35 -21.43 2.82
C PRO A 142 1.31 -22.60 2.58
N LEU A 143 2.53 -22.45 3.08
CA LEU A 143 3.52 -23.53 3.03
C LEU A 143 3.03 -24.76 3.78
N PRO A 144 3.44 -25.98 3.37
CA PRO A 144 3.11 -27.19 4.12
C PRO A 144 3.78 -27.18 5.51
N GLU A 145 3.15 -27.85 6.47
CA GLU A 145 3.77 -28.17 7.75
C GLU A 145 5.08 -28.95 7.51
N PRO A 146 6.18 -28.66 8.24
CA PRO A 146 6.31 -27.83 9.44
C PRO A 146 6.74 -26.37 9.19
N TYR A 147 6.87 -25.95 7.93
CA TYR A 147 7.40 -24.61 7.59
C TYR A 147 6.37 -23.49 7.77
N GLN A 148 5.09 -23.85 7.84
CA GLN A 148 3.99 -22.91 8.05
C GLN A 148 4.11 -22.20 9.41
N ARG A 149 3.84 -20.90 9.43
CA ARG A 149 3.63 -20.15 10.67
C ARG A 149 2.12 -20.15 11.01
N PRO A 150 1.76 -20.30 12.30
CA PRO A 150 0.36 -20.41 12.69
C PRO A 150 -0.44 -19.12 12.47
N TYR A 151 0.20 -17.96 12.54
CA TYR A 151 -0.44 -16.65 12.41
C TYR A 151 0.22 -15.81 11.30
N THR A 152 -0.56 -14.90 10.71
CA THR A 152 -0.05 -13.95 9.72
C THR A 152 -0.08 -12.53 10.31
N LEU A 153 1.07 -11.86 10.31
CA LEU A 153 1.21 -10.49 10.78
C LEU A 153 1.40 -9.56 9.58
N VAL A 154 0.38 -8.76 9.29
CA VAL A 154 0.42 -7.73 8.26
C VAL A 154 0.88 -6.43 8.90
N ILE A 155 2.00 -5.86 8.43
CA ILE A 155 2.54 -4.62 9.00
C ILE A 155 2.71 -3.55 7.93
N ASN A 156 2.32 -2.33 8.25
CA ASN A 156 2.54 -1.19 7.37
C ASN A 156 4.02 -0.73 7.39
N LEU A 157 4.47 -0.12 6.29
CA LEU A 157 5.82 0.45 6.19
C LEU A 157 5.86 1.90 6.69
N ASP A 158 5.05 2.76 6.08
CA ASP A 158 5.10 4.21 6.32
C ASP A 158 4.52 4.62 7.67
N ASP A 159 5.23 5.52 8.33
CA ASP A 159 4.93 6.00 9.67
C ASP A 159 4.71 4.85 10.68
N THR A 160 5.26 3.67 10.38
CA THR A 160 5.12 2.44 11.18
C THR A 160 6.48 1.81 11.43
N LEU A 161 7.18 1.41 10.36
CA LEU A 161 8.55 0.89 10.42
C LEU A 161 9.58 1.95 10.04
N VAL A 162 9.23 2.82 9.10
CA VAL A 162 10.09 3.92 8.64
C VAL A 162 9.30 5.22 8.61
N HIS A 163 10.01 6.34 8.77
CA HIS A 163 9.43 7.67 8.55
C HIS A 163 10.20 8.36 7.43
N SER A 164 9.48 8.79 6.40
CA SER A 164 10.04 9.39 5.19
C SER A 164 9.86 10.90 5.23
N THR A 165 10.97 11.65 5.16
CA THR A 165 10.98 13.12 5.14
C THR A 165 11.65 13.62 3.87
N TRP A 166 11.13 14.68 3.28
CA TRP A 166 11.77 15.34 2.13
C TRP A 166 12.49 16.62 2.56
N ASP A 167 13.72 16.78 2.11
CA ASP A 167 14.53 17.99 2.29
C ASP A 167 14.98 18.50 0.92
N SER A 168 14.95 19.82 0.69
CA SER A 168 15.36 20.42 -0.58
C SER A 168 16.85 20.19 -0.88
N LYS A 169 17.68 20.01 0.15
CA LYS A 169 19.13 19.81 -0.01
C LYS A 169 19.52 18.35 -0.28
N HIS A 170 18.83 17.41 0.35
CA HIS A 170 19.20 15.99 0.38
C HIS A 170 18.16 15.07 -0.28
N GLY A 171 17.04 15.63 -0.73
CA GLY A 171 15.92 14.86 -1.28
C GLY A 171 15.20 14.06 -0.20
N TRP A 172 14.71 12.89 -0.58
CA TRP A 172 14.03 11.96 0.32
C TRP A 172 15.02 11.31 1.30
N ARG A 173 14.67 11.31 2.58
CA ARG A 173 15.40 10.66 3.66
C ARG A 173 14.46 9.78 4.46
N HIS A 174 14.90 8.57 4.76
CA HIS A 174 14.13 7.59 5.51
C HIS A 174 14.79 7.36 6.87
N ALA A 175 14.05 7.60 7.95
CA ALA A 175 14.44 7.26 9.30
C ALA A 175 13.90 5.88 9.66
N LYS A 176 14.78 4.96 10.04
CA LYS A 176 14.39 3.66 10.57
C LYS A 176 13.85 3.81 11.99
N ARG A 177 12.70 3.20 12.29
CA ARG A 177 12.17 3.20 13.65
C ARG A 177 13.05 2.34 14.57
N PRO A 178 13.38 2.83 15.77
CA PRO A 178 14.20 2.06 16.72
C PRO A 178 13.57 0.68 17.00
N GLY A 179 14.39 -0.37 16.97
CA GLY A 179 13.96 -1.73 17.29
C GLY A 179 13.28 -2.50 16.16
N VAL A 180 13.11 -1.93 14.95
CA VAL A 180 12.50 -2.63 13.80
C VAL A 180 13.21 -3.93 13.45
N ASP A 181 14.55 -3.92 13.41
CA ASP A 181 15.32 -5.12 13.04
C ASP A 181 15.04 -6.28 14.02
N TYR A 182 15.04 -5.97 15.32
CA TYR A 182 14.72 -6.94 16.37
C TYR A 182 13.27 -7.37 16.30
N PHE A 183 12.34 -6.44 16.07
CA PHE A 183 10.91 -6.73 15.96
C PHE A 183 10.62 -7.73 14.83
N LEU A 184 11.14 -7.47 13.62
CA LEU A 184 10.95 -8.35 12.46
C LEU A 184 11.62 -9.71 12.68
N ALA A 185 12.88 -9.71 13.11
CA ALA A 185 13.61 -10.96 13.33
C ALA A 185 12.97 -11.82 14.42
N TYR A 186 12.60 -11.24 15.55
CA TYR A 186 12.03 -11.96 16.68
C TYR A 186 10.65 -12.53 16.35
N LEU A 187 9.76 -11.73 15.73
CA LEU A 187 8.40 -12.17 15.41
C LEU A 187 8.33 -13.12 14.21
N SER A 188 9.33 -13.15 13.32
CA SER A 188 9.39 -14.10 12.21
C SER A 188 9.38 -15.58 12.65
N GLN A 189 9.69 -15.85 13.91
CA GLN A 189 9.59 -17.18 14.52
C GLN A 189 8.14 -17.63 14.74
N PHE A 190 7.25 -16.68 15.00
CA PHE A 190 5.85 -16.95 15.39
C PHE A 190 4.85 -16.63 14.28
N PHE A 191 5.15 -15.59 13.50
CA PHE A 191 4.25 -15.03 12.49
C PHE A 191 4.86 -15.13 11.10
N GLU A 192 4.02 -15.42 10.12
CA GLU A 192 4.27 -15.10 8.72
C GLU A 192 4.15 -13.58 8.57
N ILE A 193 5.28 -12.90 8.42
CA ILE A 193 5.30 -11.44 8.31
C ILE A 193 5.04 -11.04 6.86
N VAL A 194 4.02 -10.20 6.67
CA VAL A 194 3.66 -9.60 5.38
C VAL A 194 3.77 -8.09 5.51
N ILE A 195 4.72 -7.47 4.80
CA ILE A 195 4.80 -6.01 4.76
C ILE A 195 3.82 -5.52 3.71
N PHE A 196 2.78 -4.80 4.12
CA PHE A 196 1.78 -4.25 3.21
C PHE A 196 1.80 -2.73 3.29
N THR A 197 2.36 -2.07 2.28
CA THR A 197 2.44 -0.62 2.20
C THR A 197 1.44 -0.02 1.21
N SER A 198 1.01 1.22 1.50
CA SER A 198 0.25 2.05 0.55
C SER A 198 1.16 2.83 -0.40
N GLN A 199 2.48 2.66 -0.35
CA GLN A 199 3.40 3.18 -1.36
C GLN A 199 3.47 2.27 -2.59
N THR A 200 3.76 2.88 -3.74
CA THR A 200 4.01 2.13 -4.99
C THR A 200 5.29 1.30 -4.87
N SER A 201 5.31 0.14 -5.53
CA SER A 201 6.46 -0.77 -5.57
C SER A 201 7.79 -0.06 -5.86
N MET A 202 7.82 0.84 -6.84
CA MET A 202 9.00 1.61 -7.25
C MET A 202 9.69 2.38 -6.11
N ASN A 203 8.91 2.89 -5.14
CA ASN A 203 9.45 3.70 -4.04
C ASN A 203 9.76 2.84 -2.81
N ALA A 204 8.89 1.87 -2.52
CA ALA A 204 9.00 1.07 -1.31
C ALA A 204 10.05 -0.04 -1.41
N GLN A 205 10.26 -0.62 -2.59
CA GLN A 205 11.16 -1.77 -2.76
C GLN A 205 12.60 -1.48 -2.32
N PRO A 206 13.26 -0.38 -2.74
CA PRO A 206 14.62 -0.07 -2.28
C PRO A 206 14.72 0.16 -0.77
N ILE A 207 13.65 0.70 -0.16
CA ILE A 207 13.58 0.92 1.30
C ILE A 207 13.52 -0.43 2.01
N LEU A 208 12.67 -1.34 1.53
CA LEU A 208 12.51 -2.69 2.10
C LEU A 208 13.76 -3.55 1.93
N ASP A 209 14.44 -3.45 0.78
CA ASP A 209 15.71 -4.15 0.56
C ASP A 209 16.80 -3.69 1.54
N SER A 210 16.77 -2.40 1.92
CA SER A 210 17.70 -1.85 2.91
C SER A 210 17.28 -2.13 4.36
N LEU A 211 15.97 -2.25 4.61
CA LEU A 211 15.40 -2.45 5.95
C LEU A 211 15.48 -3.91 6.39
N ASP A 212 15.21 -4.84 5.48
CA ASP A 212 15.13 -6.28 5.72
C ASP A 212 16.06 -7.06 4.77
N PRO A 213 17.39 -6.94 4.95
CA PRO A 213 18.38 -7.60 4.09
C PRO A 213 18.37 -9.14 4.25
N TYR A 214 17.88 -9.62 5.40
CA TYR A 214 17.80 -11.05 5.72
C TYR A 214 16.44 -11.67 5.36
N GLN A 215 15.53 -10.88 4.79
CA GLN A 215 14.21 -11.31 4.31
C GLN A 215 13.35 -12.00 5.39
N TYR A 216 13.25 -11.40 6.58
CA TYR A 216 12.32 -11.84 7.63
C TYR A 216 10.85 -11.69 7.19
N ALA A 217 10.55 -10.71 6.34
CA ALA A 217 9.24 -10.58 5.72
C ALA A 217 9.11 -11.52 4.51
N MET A 218 8.22 -12.51 4.63
CA MET A 218 8.01 -13.53 3.59
C MET A 218 7.37 -12.94 2.33
N TYR A 219 6.45 -11.98 2.50
CA TYR A 219 5.77 -11.33 1.39
C TYR A 219 5.77 -9.81 1.56
N ARG A 220 5.83 -9.12 0.41
CA ARG A 220 5.82 -7.66 0.31
C ARG A 220 4.71 -7.25 -0.64
N LEU A 221 3.71 -6.57 -0.11
CA LEU A 221 2.56 -6.03 -0.84
C LEU A 221 2.65 -4.50 -0.89
N TYR A 222 2.25 -3.94 -2.02
CA TYR A 222 2.41 -2.52 -2.32
C TYR A 222 1.05 -1.89 -2.66
N ARG A 223 1.02 -0.61 -3.02
CA ARG A 223 -0.19 0.12 -3.41
C ARG A 223 -1.01 -0.61 -4.48
N GLU A 224 -0.34 -1.27 -5.41
CA GLU A 224 -0.94 -2.04 -6.50
C GLU A 224 -1.84 -3.19 -5.99
N SER A 225 -1.64 -3.63 -4.74
CA SER A 225 -2.45 -4.65 -4.06
C SER A 225 -3.57 -4.06 -3.20
N THR A 226 -3.64 -2.73 -3.05
CA THR A 226 -4.69 -2.05 -2.28
C THR A 226 -5.93 -1.80 -3.14
N ARG A 227 -7.09 -1.67 -2.49
CA ARG A 227 -8.34 -1.24 -3.11
C ARG A 227 -8.52 0.25 -2.93
N TYR A 228 -9.01 0.93 -3.96
CA TYR A 228 -9.38 2.33 -3.84
C TYR A 228 -10.89 2.42 -3.58
N VAL A 229 -11.29 2.89 -2.41
CA VAL A 229 -12.69 2.96 -1.98
C VAL A 229 -12.94 4.34 -1.37
N ASP A 230 -13.95 5.05 -1.84
CA ASP A 230 -14.36 6.37 -1.33
C ASP A 230 -13.22 7.39 -1.20
N GLY A 231 -12.31 7.39 -2.18
CA GLY A 231 -11.17 8.31 -2.21
C GLY A 231 -9.96 7.88 -1.37
N LYS A 232 -10.01 6.70 -0.74
CA LYS A 232 -8.97 6.18 0.17
C LYS A 232 -8.42 4.84 -0.31
N TYR A 233 -7.17 4.56 0.02
CA TYR A 233 -6.57 3.24 -0.18
C TYR A 233 -6.83 2.34 1.03
N VAL A 234 -7.47 1.21 0.78
CA VAL A 234 -7.84 0.21 1.78
C VAL A 234 -7.12 -1.11 1.48
N LYS A 235 -6.57 -1.72 2.51
CA LYS A 235 -5.89 -3.02 2.51
C LYS A 235 -6.92 -4.08 2.87
N ASP A 236 -7.54 -4.65 1.85
CA ASP A 236 -8.57 -5.67 2.02
C ASP A 236 -7.92 -7.03 2.36
N LEU A 237 -8.01 -7.41 3.63
CA LEU A 237 -7.38 -8.62 4.16
C LEU A 237 -8.04 -9.91 3.65
N SER A 238 -9.28 -9.84 3.19
CA SER A 238 -10.02 -11.01 2.67
C SER A 238 -9.35 -11.66 1.46
N HIS A 239 -8.52 -10.90 0.74
CA HIS A 239 -7.80 -11.38 -0.44
C HIS A 239 -6.41 -11.95 -0.11
N LEU A 240 -5.97 -11.94 1.16
CA LEU A 240 -4.66 -12.48 1.55
C LEU A 240 -4.57 -14.01 1.46
N ASN A 241 -5.67 -14.73 1.19
CA ASN A 241 -5.69 -16.20 1.18
C ASN A 241 -5.18 -16.79 2.52
N ARG A 242 -5.61 -16.19 3.64
CA ARG A 242 -5.29 -16.61 5.00
C ARG A 242 -6.57 -16.64 5.84
N ASP A 243 -6.56 -17.44 6.89
CA ASP A 243 -7.68 -17.50 7.83
C ASP A 243 -7.74 -16.20 8.64
N MET A 244 -8.84 -15.45 8.50
CA MET A 244 -9.07 -14.19 9.21
C MET A 244 -9.08 -14.34 10.74
N SER A 245 -9.28 -15.55 11.29
CA SER A 245 -9.14 -15.79 12.73
C SER A 245 -7.69 -15.71 13.21
N LYS A 246 -6.72 -15.79 12.30
CA LYS A 246 -5.26 -15.82 12.59
C LYS A 246 -4.47 -14.68 11.92
N VAL A 247 -5.16 -13.71 11.33
CA VAL A 247 -4.55 -12.54 10.68
C VAL A 247 -4.62 -11.34 11.61
N ILE A 248 -3.51 -10.62 11.77
CA ILE A 248 -3.44 -9.35 12.51
C ILE A 248 -2.85 -8.30 11.58
N ILE A 249 -3.50 -7.12 11.47
CA ILE A 249 -2.92 -5.96 10.78
C ILE A 249 -2.49 -4.89 11.77
N MET A 250 -1.26 -4.40 11.62
CA MET A 250 -0.71 -3.28 12.38
C MET A 250 -0.45 -2.10 11.45
N ASP A 251 -1.23 -1.03 11.61
CA ASP A 251 -1.13 0.16 10.77
C ASP A 251 -1.32 1.44 11.59
N SER A 252 -0.57 2.48 11.22
CA SER A 252 -0.68 3.83 11.77
C SER A 252 -1.94 4.56 11.27
N ASN A 253 -2.50 4.15 10.11
CA ASN A 253 -3.72 4.70 9.54
C ASN A 253 -4.92 3.74 9.69
N PRO A 254 -5.91 4.06 10.54
CA PRO A 254 -7.13 3.25 10.70
C PRO A 254 -7.96 3.08 9.42
N ASP A 255 -7.92 4.05 8.50
CA ASP A 255 -8.64 3.94 7.23
C ASP A 255 -8.14 2.77 6.37
N ALA A 256 -6.86 2.41 6.53
CA ALA A 256 -6.21 1.37 5.72
C ALA A 256 -6.80 -0.02 5.99
N TYR A 257 -7.35 -0.29 7.18
CA TYR A 257 -7.98 -1.57 7.52
C TYR A 257 -9.47 -1.42 7.84
N SER A 258 -10.10 -0.37 7.29
CA SER A 258 -11.52 -0.06 7.51
C SER A 258 -12.50 -1.17 7.10
N MET A 259 -12.10 -2.09 6.23
CA MET A 259 -12.90 -3.26 5.85
C MET A 259 -12.85 -4.42 6.86
N GLN A 260 -11.81 -4.48 7.70
CA GLN A 260 -11.62 -5.51 8.73
C GLN A 260 -11.08 -4.89 10.03
N PRO A 261 -11.81 -3.95 10.66
CA PRO A 261 -11.37 -3.27 11.88
C PRO A 261 -11.10 -4.23 13.05
N GLU A 262 -11.79 -5.35 13.11
CA GLU A 262 -11.67 -6.38 14.15
C GLU A 262 -10.32 -7.12 14.15
N ASN A 263 -9.57 -7.05 13.04
CA ASN A 263 -8.22 -7.61 12.91
C ASN A 263 -7.13 -6.54 13.09
N GLY A 264 -7.52 -5.28 13.32
CA GLY A 264 -6.62 -4.13 13.32
C GLY A 264 -6.09 -3.76 14.70
N ILE A 265 -4.77 -3.56 14.78
CA ILE A 265 -4.09 -2.92 15.90
C ILE A 265 -3.67 -1.51 15.46
N PRO A 266 -4.31 -0.45 16.00
CA PRO A 266 -3.92 0.92 15.69
C PRO A 266 -2.55 1.23 16.29
N LEU A 267 -1.60 1.62 15.43
CA LEU A 267 -0.29 2.09 15.85
C LEU A 267 -0.22 3.61 15.95
N ARG A 268 0.60 4.10 16.88
CA ARG A 268 0.97 5.53 16.88
C ARG A 268 1.91 5.80 15.69
N PRO A 269 1.61 6.80 14.85
CA PRO A 269 2.50 7.17 13.74
C PRO A 269 3.91 7.50 14.23
N PHE A 270 4.91 6.90 13.60
CA PHE A 270 6.31 7.16 13.89
C PHE A 270 6.75 8.49 13.27
N THR A 271 7.26 9.39 14.10
CA THR A 271 7.65 10.75 13.67
C THR A 271 9.17 10.92 13.47
N GLY A 272 9.93 9.83 13.32
CA GLY A 272 11.39 9.89 13.15
C GLY A 272 12.20 10.10 14.45
N LYS A 273 11.57 10.01 15.64
CA LYS A 273 12.28 10.24 16.92
C LYS A 273 13.12 9.01 17.33
N PRO A 274 14.40 9.18 17.74
CA PRO A 274 15.28 8.05 18.06
C PRO A 274 14.94 7.33 19.37
N ASN A 275 14.17 7.96 20.26
CA ASN A 275 13.77 7.38 21.55
C ASN A 275 12.37 6.73 21.49
N ASP A 276 11.83 6.49 20.29
CA ASP A 276 10.55 5.81 20.14
C ASP A 276 10.69 4.33 20.54
N GLN A 277 9.90 3.88 21.50
CA GLN A 277 9.80 2.47 21.91
C GLN A 277 8.46 1.85 21.48
N GLY A 278 7.62 2.60 20.77
CA GLY A 278 6.24 2.25 20.53
C GLY A 278 6.07 0.95 19.74
N LEU A 279 7.04 0.53 18.93
CA LEU A 279 6.97 -0.75 18.22
C LEU A 279 7.29 -1.95 19.13
N LEU A 280 8.31 -1.81 19.98
CA LEU A 280 8.78 -2.89 20.87
C LEU A 280 7.76 -3.22 21.97
N GLU A 281 6.97 -2.24 22.38
CA GLU A 281 5.91 -2.39 23.38
C GLU A 281 4.82 -3.41 22.97
N TYR A 282 4.65 -3.70 21.67
CA TYR A 282 3.67 -4.69 21.19
C TYR A 282 4.18 -6.13 21.19
N ILE A 283 5.50 -6.34 21.33
CA ILE A 283 6.09 -7.68 21.28
C ILE A 283 5.49 -8.61 22.34
N PRO A 284 5.36 -8.23 23.64
CA PRO A 284 4.83 -9.13 24.66
C PRO A 284 3.40 -9.61 24.38
N PHE A 285 2.58 -8.75 23.74
CA PHE A 285 1.21 -9.08 23.35
C PHE A 285 1.19 -10.07 22.19
N LEU A 286 1.94 -9.80 21.12
CA LEU A 286 2.02 -10.68 19.94
C LEU A 286 2.63 -12.04 20.31
N GLU A 287 3.68 -12.03 21.14
CA GLU A 287 4.26 -13.23 21.74
C GLU A 287 3.21 -14.00 22.56
N GLY A 288 2.41 -13.30 23.36
CA GLY A 288 1.31 -13.90 24.12
C GLY A 288 0.29 -14.62 23.24
N ILE A 289 -0.15 -14.01 22.13
CA ILE A 289 -1.07 -14.64 21.18
C ILE A 289 -0.52 -15.98 20.66
N ALA A 290 0.75 -15.98 20.27
CA ALA A 290 1.39 -17.18 19.73
C ALA A 290 1.58 -18.26 20.81
N LEU A 291 2.00 -17.88 22.02
CA LEU A 291 2.24 -18.81 23.13
C LEU A 291 0.97 -19.44 23.69
N PHE A 292 -0.12 -18.68 23.77
CA PHE A 292 -1.42 -19.21 24.20
C PHE A 292 -2.14 -19.98 23.09
N ASN A 293 -1.59 -20.03 21.87
CA ASN A 293 -2.18 -20.67 20.70
C ASN A 293 -3.67 -20.29 20.53
N VAL A 294 -3.93 -18.98 20.57
CA VAL A 294 -5.28 -18.41 20.50
C VAL A 294 -5.97 -18.83 19.19
N PRO A 295 -7.13 -19.50 19.23
CA PRO A 295 -7.79 -19.99 18.01
C PRO A 295 -8.34 -18.86 17.14
N ASP A 296 -8.80 -17.76 17.75
CA ASP A 296 -9.27 -16.56 17.06
C ASP A 296 -8.78 -15.30 17.77
N VAL A 297 -8.04 -14.46 17.04
CA VAL A 297 -7.44 -13.23 17.57
C VAL A 297 -8.45 -12.10 17.78
N ARG A 298 -9.58 -12.10 17.05
CA ARG A 298 -10.53 -10.98 17.02
C ARG A 298 -11.22 -10.73 18.37
N PRO A 299 -11.68 -11.75 19.12
CA PRO A 299 -12.23 -11.55 20.46
C PRO A 299 -11.20 -10.99 21.45
N VAL A 300 -9.94 -11.39 21.33
CA VAL A 300 -8.84 -10.90 22.18
C VAL A 300 -8.57 -9.43 21.89
N LEU A 301 -8.49 -9.05 20.61
CA LEU A 301 -8.34 -7.65 20.18
C LEU A 301 -9.51 -6.80 20.69
N LYS A 302 -10.74 -7.30 20.53
CA LYS A 302 -11.95 -6.63 21.01
C LYS A 302 -11.95 -6.41 22.53
N ALA A 303 -11.47 -7.36 23.31
CA ALA A 303 -11.34 -7.21 24.77
C ALA A 303 -10.32 -6.11 25.16
N MET A 304 -9.36 -5.84 24.29
CA MET A 304 -8.31 -4.84 24.50
C MET A 304 -8.64 -3.46 23.89
N GLU A 305 -9.79 -3.31 23.20
CA GLU A 305 -10.24 -2.05 22.59
C GLU A 305 -10.43 -0.90 23.60
N GLY A 306 -10.35 0.35 23.14
CA GLY A 306 -10.67 1.53 23.96
C GLY A 306 -9.52 2.02 24.87
N GLY A 307 -8.27 1.70 24.54
CA GLY A 307 -7.09 2.24 25.22
C GLY A 307 -5.80 1.88 24.50
N TYR A 308 -4.66 2.16 25.13
CA TYR A 308 -3.36 1.79 24.59
C TYR A 308 -3.07 0.31 24.88
N LEU A 309 -3.05 -0.50 23.83
CA LEU A 309 -3.00 -1.97 23.93
C LEU A 309 -1.80 -2.48 24.74
N PRO A 310 -0.55 -2.00 24.58
CA PRO A 310 0.57 -2.46 25.39
C PRO A 310 0.40 -2.27 26.90
N GLN A 311 -0.20 -1.15 27.32
CA GLN A 311 -0.47 -0.90 28.74
C GLN A 311 -1.52 -1.86 29.29
N LYS A 312 -2.61 -2.07 28.56
CA LYS A 312 -3.67 -3.01 28.95
C LYS A 312 -3.14 -4.44 29.05
N TRP A 313 -2.31 -4.84 28.09
CA TRP A 313 -1.68 -6.14 28.11
C TRP A 313 -0.75 -6.29 29.33
N ALA A 314 0.08 -5.29 29.62
CA ALA A 314 0.93 -5.31 30.81
C ALA A 314 0.14 -5.39 32.13
N GLU A 315 -1.00 -4.70 32.22
CA GLU A 315 -1.91 -4.80 33.37
C GLU A 315 -2.55 -6.19 33.48
N TRP A 316 -2.97 -6.77 32.36
CA TRP A 316 -3.53 -8.12 32.31
C TRP A 316 -2.48 -9.15 32.74
N GLU A 317 -1.26 -9.04 32.22
CA GLU A 317 -0.15 -9.94 32.55
C GLU A 317 0.23 -9.84 34.03
N LYS A 318 0.26 -8.62 34.58
CA LYS A 318 0.47 -8.43 36.01
C LYS A 318 -0.62 -9.11 36.85
N LYS A 319 -1.89 -8.98 36.47
CA LYS A 319 -3.00 -9.66 37.18
C LYS A 319 -2.88 -11.17 37.08
N TYR A 320 -2.52 -11.70 35.92
CA TYR A 320 -2.29 -13.13 35.69
C TYR A 320 -1.16 -13.67 36.59
N ASN A 321 -0.02 -12.95 36.62
CA ASN A 321 1.10 -13.31 37.49
C ASN A 321 0.77 -13.18 38.99
N ASP A 322 0.00 -12.17 39.37
CA ASP A 322 -0.45 -11.96 40.75
C ASP A 322 -1.41 -13.08 41.21
N GLN A 323 -2.31 -13.54 40.35
CA GLN A 323 -3.20 -14.68 40.61
C GLN A 323 -2.39 -15.96 40.83
N HIS A 324 -1.45 -16.27 39.94
CA HIS A 324 -0.58 -17.43 40.09
C HIS A 324 0.25 -17.37 41.38
N ARG A 325 0.73 -16.18 41.76
CA ARG A 325 1.44 -15.99 43.04
C ARG A 325 0.54 -16.27 44.24
N LEU A 326 -0.70 -15.81 44.22
CA LEU A 326 -1.68 -16.05 45.28
C LEU A 326 -2.02 -17.55 45.40
N GLU A 327 -2.23 -18.23 44.28
CA GLU A 327 -2.46 -19.68 44.24
C GLU A 327 -1.28 -20.45 44.85
N TRP A 328 -0.06 -20.07 44.48
CA TRP A 328 1.15 -20.67 45.06
C TRP A 328 1.27 -20.44 46.58
N GLU A 329 0.94 -19.24 47.08
CA GLU A 329 0.91 -18.95 48.51
C GLU A 329 -0.18 -19.75 49.24
N GLN A 330 -1.35 -19.94 48.63
CA GLN A 330 -2.44 -20.75 49.16
C GLN A 330 -2.08 -22.24 49.22
N GLU A 331 -1.37 -22.78 48.23
CA GLU A 331 -0.88 -24.15 48.26
C GLU A 331 0.16 -24.39 49.35
N ARG A 332 1.03 -23.38 49.62
CA ARG A 332 2.01 -23.46 50.70
C ARG A 332 1.39 -23.42 52.08
N THR A 333 0.33 -22.63 52.25
CA THR A 333 -0.38 -22.48 53.52
C THR A 333 -1.36 -23.63 53.79
N SER A 334 -1.92 -24.24 52.74
CA SER A 334 -2.89 -25.34 52.84
C SER A 334 -2.27 -26.74 53.00
N LYS A 335 -0.99 -26.95 52.63
CA LYS A 335 -0.29 -28.21 52.90
C LYS A 335 -0.08 -28.40 54.41
N PRO A 336 -0.69 -29.42 55.05
CA PRO A 336 -0.50 -29.66 56.47
C PRO A 336 0.96 -30.01 56.75
N ARG A 337 1.57 -29.36 57.75
CA ARG A 337 2.88 -29.76 58.26
C ARG A 337 2.75 -31.18 58.81
N ASN A 338 3.29 -32.17 58.09
CA ASN A 338 3.34 -33.55 58.58
C ASN A 338 4.03 -33.59 59.95
N LEU A 339 3.28 -34.02 60.97
CA LEU A 339 3.71 -34.09 62.37
C LEU A 339 4.95 -34.99 62.56
N GLY A 340 5.27 -35.84 61.58
CA GLY A 340 6.49 -36.65 61.53
C GLY A 340 7.80 -35.86 61.35
N SER A 341 7.77 -34.61 60.89
CA SER A 341 8.98 -33.77 60.82
C SER A 341 9.33 -33.09 62.16
N LEU A 342 8.42 -33.11 63.14
CA LEU A 342 8.63 -32.50 64.46
C LEU A 342 9.27 -33.48 65.46
N LEU A 343 9.15 -34.79 65.23
CA LEU A 343 9.61 -35.84 66.15
C LEU A 343 11.00 -36.41 65.80
N THR A 344 11.51 -36.21 64.58
CA THR A 344 12.77 -36.82 64.13
C THR A 344 14.00 -35.92 64.32
N GLY A 345 13.95 -34.92 65.20
CA GLY A 345 15.13 -34.18 65.69
C GLY A 345 16.08 -33.54 64.65
N GLY A 346 15.73 -33.61 63.37
CA GLY A 346 16.53 -33.18 62.25
C GLY A 346 15.98 -31.85 61.79
N GLY A 347 16.60 -30.77 62.26
CA GLY A 347 16.55 -29.52 61.52
C GLY A 347 17.07 -29.77 60.12
N ALA A 348 16.16 -30.04 59.19
CA ALA A 348 16.44 -29.86 57.78
C ALA A 348 16.87 -28.39 57.62
N PRO A 349 17.97 -28.11 56.91
CA PRO A 349 18.49 -26.76 56.83
C PRO A 349 17.41 -25.86 56.26
N ALA A 350 17.04 -24.84 57.01
CA ALA A 350 16.33 -23.67 56.51
C ALA A 350 17.28 -22.85 55.61
N GLY A 351 17.88 -23.51 54.62
CA GLY A 351 19.01 -23.02 53.86
C GLY A 351 18.91 -23.46 52.41
N GLN A 352 18.27 -22.59 51.62
CA GLN A 352 18.53 -22.26 50.19
C GLN A 352 17.24 -21.91 49.42
N ASP A 353 16.07 -22.41 49.85
CA ASP A 353 14.81 -22.15 49.13
C ASP A 353 14.02 -20.93 49.62
N ALA A 354 14.50 -20.21 50.63
CA ALA A 354 13.81 -19.03 51.19
C ALA A 354 14.11 -17.71 50.46
N GLN A 355 15.02 -17.71 49.47
CA GLN A 355 15.38 -16.53 48.67
C GLN A 355 14.83 -16.55 47.24
N GLN A 356 14.23 -17.67 46.82
CA GLN A 356 13.57 -17.73 45.52
C GLN A 356 12.13 -17.27 45.73
N GLY A 357 11.77 -16.16 45.07
CA GLY A 357 10.38 -15.70 45.02
C GLY A 357 9.44 -16.77 44.44
N PRO A 358 8.14 -16.46 44.30
CA PRO A 358 7.21 -17.38 43.63
C PRO A 358 7.81 -17.85 42.30
N PRO A 359 7.62 -19.14 41.93
CA PRO A 359 8.16 -19.66 40.70
C PRO A 359 7.60 -18.83 39.52
N PRO A 360 8.45 -18.46 38.55
CA PRO A 360 8.00 -17.68 37.40
C PRO A 360 6.85 -18.40 36.70
N THR A 361 5.87 -17.64 36.20
CA THR A 361 4.74 -18.24 35.51
C THR A 361 5.21 -19.03 34.28
N GLN A 362 4.43 -20.03 33.84
CA GLN A 362 4.79 -20.82 32.65
C GLN A 362 5.05 -19.92 31.43
N LEU A 363 4.27 -18.84 31.29
CA LEU A 363 4.46 -17.82 30.27
C LEU A 363 5.87 -17.19 30.39
N GLU A 364 6.25 -16.70 31.56
CA GLU A 364 7.58 -16.09 31.79
C GLU A 364 8.73 -17.06 31.52
N GLN A 365 8.58 -18.33 31.93
CA GLN A 365 9.57 -19.37 31.67
C GLN A 365 9.73 -19.62 30.17
N MET A 366 8.62 -19.77 29.44
CA MET A 366 8.63 -19.94 27.99
C MET A 366 9.24 -18.74 27.28
N ARG A 367 8.87 -17.52 27.67
CA ARG A 367 9.46 -16.29 27.10
C ARG A 367 10.96 -16.24 27.31
N LYS A 368 11.43 -16.57 28.52
CA LYS A 368 12.85 -16.58 28.85
C LYS A 368 13.60 -17.58 27.96
N GLN A 369 13.09 -18.80 27.85
CA GLN A 369 13.67 -19.84 26.99
C GLN A 369 13.71 -19.39 25.52
N ILE A 370 12.63 -18.82 25.01
CA ILE A 370 12.53 -18.32 23.63
C ILE A 370 13.50 -17.18 23.36
N ARG A 371 13.65 -16.25 24.30
CA ARG A 371 14.57 -15.12 24.14
C ARG A 371 16.01 -15.56 24.22
N GLU A 372 16.33 -16.50 25.10
CA GLU A 372 17.66 -17.09 25.22
C GLU A 372 18.03 -17.86 23.94
N THR A 373 17.16 -18.74 23.46
CA THR A 373 17.34 -19.48 22.20
C THR A 373 17.47 -18.53 21.01
N PHE A 374 16.57 -17.55 20.87
CA PHE A 374 16.68 -16.52 19.84
C PHE A 374 18.01 -15.77 19.92
N SER A 375 18.43 -15.33 21.11
CA SER A 375 19.70 -14.59 21.25
C SER A 375 20.92 -15.42 20.85
N ALA A 376 20.90 -16.73 21.14
CA ALA A 376 21.97 -17.66 20.81
C ALA A 376 22.00 -17.97 19.30
N GLU A 377 20.84 -18.24 18.71
CA GLU A 377 20.71 -18.66 17.30
C GLU A 377 20.83 -17.47 16.33
N HIS A 378 20.20 -16.34 16.66
CA HIS A 378 20.13 -15.18 15.77
C HIS A 378 21.50 -14.53 15.53
N GLY A 379 22.40 -14.60 16.51
CA GLY A 379 23.80 -14.18 16.32
C GLY A 379 24.54 -15.04 15.29
N GLN A 380 24.38 -16.36 15.40
CA GLN A 380 25.02 -17.32 14.51
C GLN A 380 24.43 -17.27 13.09
N MET A 381 23.09 -17.17 12.99
CA MET A 381 22.38 -17.08 11.72
C MET A 381 22.81 -15.84 10.93
N ARG A 382 22.95 -14.68 11.59
CA ARG A 382 23.43 -13.46 10.92
C ARG A 382 24.85 -13.61 10.38
N GLN A 383 25.76 -14.19 11.15
CA GLN A 383 27.13 -14.44 10.68
C GLN A 383 27.15 -15.38 9.46
N GLN A 384 26.35 -16.45 9.50
CA GLN A 384 26.24 -17.39 8.38
C GLN A 384 25.63 -16.74 7.13
N GLN A 385 24.58 -15.93 7.30
CA GLN A 385 23.94 -15.20 6.20
C GLN A 385 24.86 -14.14 5.61
N ASP A 386 25.60 -13.39 6.43
CA ASP A 386 26.58 -12.40 5.96
C ASP A 386 27.71 -13.08 5.17
N GLU A 387 28.19 -14.24 5.64
CA GLU A 387 29.21 -15.01 4.94
C GLU A 387 28.70 -15.57 3.60
N MET A 388 27.46 -16.07 3.57
CA MET A 388 26.80 -16.55 2.36
C MET A 388 26.60 -15.41 1.36
N MET A 389 26.08 -14.26 1.79
CA MET A 389 25.88 -13.08 0.95
C MET A 389 27.21 -12.57 0.38
N LYS A 390 28.29 -12.60 1.17
CA LYS A 390 29.63 -12.24 0.70
C LYS A 390 30.11 -13.21 -0.38
N LYS A 391 29.94 -14.52 -0.19
CA LYS A 391 30.28 -15.55 -1.19
C LYS A 391 29.48 -15.37 -2.47
N GLU A 392 28.18 -15.11 -2.38
CA GLU A 392 27.33 -14.83 -3.54
C GLU A 392 27.76 -13.56 -4.29
N MET A 393 28.11 -12.50 -3.56
CA MET A 393 28.59 -11.26 -4.16
C MET A 393 29.94 -11.46 -4.86
N GLU A 394 30.84 -12.25 -4.27
CA GLU A 394 32.12 -12.63 -4.89
C GLU A 394 31.88 -13.46 -6.17
N ALA A 395 31.00 -14.47 -6.10
CA ALA A 395 30.62 -15.28 -7.26
C ALA A 395 29.93 -14.45 -8.36
N GLN A 396 29.09 -13.48 -8.02
CA GLN A 396 28.51 -12.55 -9.00
C GLN A 396 29.57 -11.64 -9.62
N LYS A 397 30.55 -11.17 -8.84
CA LYS A 397 31.67 -10.36 -9.35
C LYS A 397 32.55 -11.18 -10.28
N GLU A 398 32.82 -12.44 -9.98
CA GLU A 398 33.56 -13.35 -10.84
C GLU A 398 32.80 -13.58 -12.15
N LYS A 399 31.51 -13.94 -12.09
CA LYS A 399 30.66 -14.07 -13.28
C LYS A 399 30.63 -12.79 -14.12
N MET A 400 30.56 -11.61 -13.49
CA MET A 400 30.63 -10.33 -14.20
C MET A 400 31.99 -10.06 -14.81
N LYS A 401 33.10 -10.46 -14.17
CA LYS A 401 34.44 -10.36 -14.74
C LYS A 401 34.58 -11.28 -15.95
N ASP A 402 34.12 -12.53 -15.84
CA ASP A 402 34.13 -13.49 -16.94
C ASP A 402 33.29 -12.99 -18.12
N MET A 403 32.05 -12.54 -17.87
CA MET A 403 31.20 -11.94 -18.91
C MET A 403 31.84 -10.72 -19.57
N LYS A 404 32.52 -9.85 -18.80
CA LYS A 404 33.23 -8.69 -19.36
C LYS A 404 34.41 -9.10 -20.22
N MET A 405 35.19 -10.11 -19.81
CA MET A 405 36.29 -10.66 -20.61
C MET A 405 35.75 -11.31 -21.89
N THR A 406 34.68 -12.09 -21.82
CA THR A 406 34.03 -12.70 -22.99
C THR A 406 33.49 -11.64 -23.97
N VAL A 407 32.88 -10.56 -23.47
CA VAL A 407 32.40 -9.45 -24.32
C VAL A 407 33.56 -8.67 -24.95
N TRP A 408 34.66 -8.49 -24.22
CA TRP A 408 35.86 -7.84 -24.74
C TRP A 408 36.57 -8.70 -25.80
N ASP A 409 36.65 -10.02 -25.59
CA ASP A 409 37.15 -10.98 -26.58
C ASP A 409 36.26 -11.02 -27.83
N LEU A 410 34.93 -10.99 -27.66
CA LEU A 410 33.99 -10.91 -28.78
C LEU A 410 34.16 -9.60 -29.57
N MET A 411 34.32 -8.47 -28.88
CA MET A 411 34.57 -7.16 -29.50
C MET A 411 35.92 -7.13 -30.23
N SER A 412 36.97 -7.74 -29.67
CA SER A 412 38.29 -7.79 -30.29
C SER A 412 38.29 -8.71 -31.53
N GLN A 413 37.58 -9.84 -31.47
CA GLN A 413 37.41 -10.78 -32.58
C GLN A 413 36.60 -10.16 -33.73
N VAL A 414 35.56 -9.38 -33.42
CA VAL A 414 34.79 -8.61 -34.42
C VAL A 414 35.65 -7.49 -35.04
N SER A 415 36.48 -6.81 -34.24
CA SER A 415 37.35 -5.74 -34.74
C SER A 415 38.51 -6.22 -35.63
N SER A 416 38.95 -7.47 -35.43
CA SER A 416 40.08 -8.07 -36.15
C SER A 416 39.66 -8.80 -37.44
N GLY A 417 38.36 -8.78 -37.78
CA GLY A 417 37.84 -9.32 -39.04
C GLY A 417 37.89 -10.86 -39.15
N GLN A 418 38.08 -11.57 -38.04
CA GLN A 418 38.01 -13.03 -38.01
C GLN A 418 36.56 -13.51 -37.83
N PRO A 419 36.18 -14.66 -38.41
CA PRO A 419 34.84 -15.21 -38.25
C PRO A 419 34.55 -15.51 -36.78
N VAL A 420 33.35 -15.12 -36.33
CA VAL A 420 32.87 -15.32 -34.96
C VAL A 420 32.73 -16.82 -34.70
N VAL A 421 33.60 -17.37 -33.87
CA VAL A 421 33.47 -18.74 -33.36
C VAL A 421 32.70 -18.66 -32.02
N PRO A 422 31.59 -19.39 -31.84
CA PRO A 422 30.85 -19.39 -30.58
C PRO A 422 31.72 -19.95 -29.44
N PRO A 423 31.50 -19.51 -28.19
CA PRO A 423 32.29 -19.94 -27.05
C PRO A 423 32.16 -21.45 -26.81
N PRO A 424 33.24 -22.15 -26.40
CA PRO A 424 33.20 -23.59 -26.18
C PRO A 424 32.35 -23.89 -24.93
N GLY A 425 31.13 -24.39 -25.13
CA GLY A 425 30.23 -24.77 -24.04
C GLY A 425 28.72 -24.71 -24.34
N SER A 426 28.30 -24.25 -25.51
CA SER A 426 26.87 -24.12 -25.86
C SER A 426 26.22 -25.37 -26.48
N ASP A 427 26.80 -26.56 -26.34
CA ASP A 427 26.26 -27.83 -26.88
C ASP A 427 25.54 -28.70 -25.84
N ASN A 428 24.97 -28.09 -24.79
CA ASN A 428 24.12 -28.81 -23.85
C ASN A 428 22.83 -28.03 -23.53
N GLN A 429 22.07 -27.66 -24.56
CA GLN A 429 20.63 -27.45 -24.43
C GLN A 429 19.94 -28.79 -24.64
N GLN A 430 19.65 -29.49 -23.54
CA GLN A 430 18.67 -30.58 -23.54
C GLN A 430 17.33 -30.03 -24.03
N GLN A 431 16.89 -30.51 -25.20
CA GLN A 431 15.52 -30.32 -25.67
C GLN A 431 14.54 -30.91 -24.63
N PRO A 432 13.46 -30.20 -24.26
CA PRO A 432 12.40 -30.80 -23.47
C PRO A 432 11.69 -31.86 -24.30
N GLN A 433 11.80 -33.12 -23.89
CA GLN A 433 10.99 -34.21 -24.43
C GLN A 433 9.51 -33.93 -24.15
N GLN A 434 8.70 -33.90 -25.21
CA GLN A 434 7.25 -33.91 -25.11
C GLN A 434 6.78 -35.26 -24.50
N PRO A 435 5.78 -35.27 -23.60
CA PRO A 435 5.18 -36.53 -23.16
C PRO A 435 4.35 -37.12 -24.31
N GLN A 436 4.69 -38.35 -24.73
CA GLN A 436 3.79 -39.18 -25.52
C GLN A 436 2.73 -39.78 -24.59
N GLN A 437 1.47 -39.54 -24.98
CA GLN A 437 0.18 -40.20 -24.64
C GLN A 437 0.03 -40.92 -23.30
#